data_AF-A0A7C7Q9V3-F1
#
_entry.id   AF-A0A7C7Q9V3-F1
#
_cell.length_a   1.000
_cell.length_b   1.000
_cell.length_c   1.000
_cell.angle_alpha   90.00
_cell.angle_beta   90.00
_cell.angle_gamma   90.00
#
_symmetry.space_group_name_H-M   'P 1'
#
loop_
_entity.id
_entity.type
_entity.pdbx_description
1 polymer ?
#
loop_
_entity_poly.entity_id
_entity_poly.type
_entity_poly.pdbx_seq_one_letter_code
_entity_poly.pdbx_strand_id
1 'polypeptide(L)'
;MPRERREPEKWLFTNALMRQAILAIGEVMGERGLKVVLRQAGLERYVDELPPNNLELGATAAEYAALNQAVQEFYGRAGKGMLQRIGRASFRYGVEEQAALMGVAGVALKVMPQRTRIKFILTQMAKALMDVDEETHIEVQETPEGFVFADFSCALCYGRQAEHP
;
A
#
# COMPACT_ATOMS: atom_id res chain seq x y z
N MET A 1 9.79 21.60 11.79
CA MET A 1 10.20 22.19 10.49
C MET A 1 9.12 21.81 9.49
N PRO A 2 8.43 22.77 8.83
CA PRO A 2 7.53 22.41 7.74
C PRO A 2 8.38 21.85 6.61
N ARG A 3 8.25 20.56 6.32
CA ARG A 3 8.98 19.90 5.21
C ARG A 3 8.54 20.57 3.90
N GLU A 4 9.51 21.04 3.11
CA GLU A 4 9.26 21.65 1.80
C GLU A 4 8.33 20.78 0.96
N ARG A 5 7.31 21.39 0.34
CA ARG A 5 6.43 20.71 -0.62
C ARG A 5 7.26 20.36 -1.84
N ARG A 6 7.61 19.08 -1.96
CA ARG A 6 8.34 18.54 -3.11
C ARG A 6 7.52 18.66 -4.38
N GLU A 7 8.22 18.86 -5.50
CA GLU A 7 7.60 18.90 -6.80
C GLU A 7 6.89 17.57 -7.10
N PRO A 8 5.68 17.62 -7.69
CA PRO A 8 4.83 16.47 -7.82
C PRO A 8 5.53 15.25 -8.46
N GLU A 9 6.24 15.42 -9.57
CA GLU A 9 6.79 14.29 -10.35
C GLU A 9 8.01 13.60 -9.70
N LYS A 10 8.56 14.18 -8.62
CA LYS A 10 9.79 13.69 -7.96
C LYS A 10 9.53 12.79 -6.75
N TRP A 11 8.28 12.59 -6.35
CA TRP A 11 7.99 11.70 -5.23
C TRP A 11 7.98 10.25 -5.71
N LEU A 12 9.06 9.53 -5.40
CA LEU A 12 9.23 8.14 -5.80
C LEU A 12 8.52 7.19 -4.82
N PHE A 13 8.28 5.98 -5.29
CA PHE A 13 7.61 4.90 -4.58
C PHE A 13 8.34 3.58 -4.84
N THR A 14 8.34 2.70 -3.84
CA THR A 14 9.06 1.43 -3.87
C THR A 14 8.50 0.50 -4.96
N ASN A 15 9.40 -0.05 -5.80
CA ASN A 15 9.02 -0.94 -6.89
C ASN A 15 8.24 -2.18 -6.40
N ALA A 16 8.74 -2.85 -5.35
CA ALA A 16 8.08 -4.02 -4.78
C ALA A 16 6.65 -3.71 -4.29
N LEU A 17 6.40 -2.55 -3.67
CA LEU A 17 5.07 -2.16 -3.21
C LEU A 17 4.11 -1.86 -4.37
N MET A 18 4.60 -1.20 -5.43
CA MET A 18 3.82 -0.98 -6.65
C MET A 18 3.48 -2.33 -7.33
N ARG A 19 4.47 -3.21 -7.46
CA ARG A 19 4.31 -4.56 -8.00
C ARG A 19 3.26 -5.34 -7.23
N GLN A 20 3.36 -5.34 -5.90
CA GLN A 20 2.42 -6.00 -5.01
C GLN A 20 0.99 -5.51 -5.23
N ALA A 21 0.79 -4.20 -5.35
CA ALA A 21 -0.53 -3.63 -5.59
C ALA A 21 -1.12 -4.05 -6.94
N ILE A 22 -0.31 -4.07 -8.01
CA ILE A 22 -0.73 -4.53 -9.34
C ILE A 22 -1.14 -6.00 -9.31
N LEU A 23 -0.37 -6.85 -8.65
CA LEU A 23 -0.68 -8.28 -8.48
C LEU A 23 -1.98 -8.48 -7.68
N ALA A 24 -2.16 -7.75 -6.58
CA ALA A 24 -3.39 -7.81 -5.78
C ALA A 24 -4.63 -7.35 -6.54
N ILE A 25 -4.52 -6.32 -7.37
CA ILE A 25 -5.58 -5.89 -8.29
C ILE A 25 -5.90 -7.01 -9.28
N GLY A 26 -4.88 -7.62 -9.88
CA GLY A 26 -5.04 -8.75 -10.81
C GLY A 26 -5.73 -9.96 -10.18
N GLU A 27 -5.37 -10.33 -8.95
CA GLU A 27 -6.03 -11.43 -8.22
C GLU A 27 -7.52 -11.12 -7.97
N VAL A 28 -7.82 -9.91 -7.52
CA VAL A 28 -9.18 -9.56 -7.08
C VAL A 28 -10.11 -9.23 -8.27
N MET A 29 -9.59 -8.60 -9.32
CA MET A 29 -10.37 -8.13 -10.46
C MET A 29 -10.25 -9.02 -11.70
N GLY A 30 -9.33 -9.99 -11.69
CA GLY A 30 -8.95 -10.79 -12.84
C GLY A 30 -8.15 -10.01 -13.88
N GLU A 31 -7.53 -10.73 -14.82
CA GLU A 31 -6.64 -10.17 -15.84
C GLU A 31 -7.29 -9.07 -16.68
N ARG A 32 -8.56 -9.27 -17.09
CA ARG A 32 -9.30 -8.27 -17.87
C ARG A 32 -9.56 -7.00 -17.07
N GLY A 33 -9.92 -7.12 -15.79
CA GLY A 33 -10.14 -5.98 -14.91
C GLY A 33 -8.85 -5.19 -14.67
N LEU A 34 -7.73 -5.89 -14.44
CA LEU A 34 -6.43 -5.27 -14.28
C LEU A 34 -6.01 -4.45 -15.51
N LYS A 35 -6.16 -5.00 -16.72
CA LYS A 35 -5.82 -4.28 -17.96
C LYS A 35 -6.62 -2.99 -18.13
N VAL A 36 -7.91 -3.00 -17.75
CA VAL A 36 -8.74 -1.79 -17.80
C VAL A 36 -8.27 -0.75 -16.81
N VAL A 37 -8.00 -1.15 -15.56
CA VAL A 37 -7.52 -0.24 -14.51
C VAL A 37 -6.16 0.36 -14.88
N LEU A 38 -5.21 -0.45 -15.36
CA LEU A 38 -3.89 0.04 -15.78
C LEU A 38 -4.01 1.06 -16.92
N ARG A 39 -4.86 0.80 -17.91
CA ARG A 39 -5.13 1.77 -18.99
C ARG A 39 -5.77 3.05 -18.47
N GLN A 40 -6.77 2.95 -17.60
CA GLN A 40 -7.41 4.13 -17.02
C GLN A 40 -6.44 4.98 -16.19
N ALA A 41 -5.47 4.34 -15.53
CA ALA A 41 -4.42 5.02 -14.78
C ALA A 41 -3.26 5.57 -15.63
N GLY A 42 -3.23 5.31 -16.95
CA GLY A 42 -2.09 5.67 -17.81
C GLY A 42 -0.83 4.84 -17.55
N LEU A 43 -1.00 3.59 -17.10
CA LEU A 43 0.04 2.66 -16.65
C LEU A 43 0.12 1.40 -17.51
N GLU A 44 -0.21 1.49 -18.80
CA GLU A 44 -0.26 0.36 -19.73
C GLU A 44 1.07 -0.41 -19.82
N ARG A 45 2.20 0.26 -19.56
CA ARG A 45 3.52 -0.37 -19.49
C ARG A 45 3.57 -1.55 -18.50
N TYR A 46 2.77 -1.50 -17.44
CA TYR A 46 2.69 -2.56 -16.44
C TYR A 46 1.80 -3.75 -16.83
N VAL A 47 1.18 -3.72 -18.02
CA VAL A 47 0.43 -4.86 -18.54
C VAL A 47 1.37 -5.99 -18.93
N ASP A 48 2.48 -5.66 -19.59
CA ASP A 48 3.44 -6.63 -20.12
C ASP A 48 4.65 -6.83 -19.19
N GLU A 49 5.06 -5.77 -18.49
CA GLU A 49 6.24 -5.79 -17.61
C GLU A 49 5.93 -5.15 -16.26
N LEU A 50 5.81 -5.95 -15.21
CA LEU A 50 5.61 -5.45 -13.85
C LEU A 50 6.84 -4.69 -13.33
N PRO A 51 6.68 -3.76 -12.35
CA PRO A 51 7.83 -3.16 -11.68
C PRO A 51 8.79 -4.25 -11.14
N PRO A 52 10.11 -4.00 -11.11
CA PRO A 52 11.08 -4.93 -10.54
C PRO A 52 10.69 -5.36 -9.11
N ASN A 53 10.95 -6.61 -8.75
CA ASN A 53 10.75 -7.05 -7.37
C ASN A 53 11.97 -6.69 -6.50
N ASN A 54 12.14 -5.39 -6.22
CA ASN A 54 13.20 -4.88 -5.37
C ASN A 54 12.72 -3.68 -4.53
N LEU A 55 13.52 -3.30 -3.53
CA LEU A 55 13.22 -2.17 -2.64
C LEU A 55 13.66 -0.82 -3.21
N GLU A 56 14.13 -0.77 -4.46
CA GLU A 56 14.53 0.48 -5.10
C GLU A 56 13.29 1.36 -5.35
N LEU A 57 13.51 2.67 -5.27
CA LEU A 57 12.53 3.68 -5.62
C LEU A 57 12.52 3.85 -7.15
N GLY A 58 11.40 3.54 -7.81
CA GLY A 58 11.34 3.55 -9.28
C GLY A 58 9.94 3.73 -9.88
N ALA A 59 8.88 3.38 -9.13
CA ALA A 59 7.55 3.92 -9.40
C ALA A 59 7.44 5.35 -8.82
N THR A 60 6.40 6.10 -9.20
CA THR A 60 6.10 7.38 -8.54
C THR A 60 4.87 7.28 -7.65
N ALA A 61 4.78 8.16 -6.65
CA ALA A 61 3.59 8.31 -5.82
C ALA A 61 2.36 8.68 -6.66
N ALA A 62 2.55 9.48 -7.71
CA ALA A 62 1.49 9.85 -8.65
C ALA A 62 0.90 8.62 -9.34
N GLU A 63 1.75 7.69 -9.77
CA GLU A 63 1.32 6.45 -10.42
C GLU A 63 0.58 5.53 -9.45
N TYR A 64 1.07 5.41 -8.21
CA TYR A 64 0.40 4.62 -7.19
C TYR A 64 -0.96 5.22 -6.80
N ALA A 65 -1.07 6.54 -6.70
CA ALA A 65 -2.32 7.24 -6.47
C ALA A 65 -3.30 7.04 -7.63
N ALA A 66 -2.84 7.21 -8.88
CA ALA A 66 -3.63 7.01 -10.09
C ALA A 66 -4.17 5.58 -10.21
N LEU A 67 -3.35 4.58 -9.88
CA LEU A 67 -3.75 3.17 -9.86
C LEU A 67 -4.93 2.93 -8.90
N ASN A 68 -4.85 3.47 -7.67
CA ASN A 68 -5.91 3.31 -6.67
C ASN A 68 -7.17 4.10 -7.01
N GLN A 69 -6.99 5.29 -7.60
CA GLN A 69 -8.11 6.11 -8.08
C GLN A 69 -8.84 5.42 -9.22
N ALA A 70 -8.14 4.82 -10.19
CA ALA A 70 -8.74 4.07 -11.28
C ALA A 70 -9.60 2.89 -10.78
N VAL A 71 -9.16 2.16 -9.75
CA VAL A 71 -9.99 1.12 -9.11
C VAL A 71 -11.27 1.72 -8.51
N GLN A 72 -11.15 2.85 -7.81
CA GLN A 72 -12.29 3.51 -7.17
C GLN A 72 -13.30 4.00 -8.21
N GLU A 73 -12.83 4.62 -9.29
CA GLU A 73 -13.66 5.10 -10.39
C GLU A 73 -14.33 3.97 -11.16
N PHE A 74 -13.59 2.89 -11.47
CA PHE A 74 -14.11 1.73 -12.19
C PHE A 74 -15.31 1.09 -11.48
N TYR A 75 -15.28 1.00 -10.15
CA TYR A 75 -16.36 0.42 -9.36
C TYR A 75 -17.36 1.43 -8.78
N GLY A 76 -17.09 2.74 -8.91
CA GLY A 76 -17.88 3.81 -8.33
C GLY A 76 -18.21 3.56 -6.85
N ARG A 77 -19.51 3.44 -6.53
CA ARG A 77 -19.99 3.19 -5.16
C ARG A 77 -19.43 1.91 -4.52
N ALA A 78 -19.08 0.90 -5.33
CA ALA A 78 -18.49 -0.35 -4.83
C ALA A 78 -16.97 -0.27 -4.63
N GLY A 79 -16.33 0.86 -4.99
CA GLY A 79 -14.88 1.06 -4.95
C GLY A 79 -14.26 0.81 -3.58
N LYS A 80 -14.91 1.29 -2.49
CA LYS A 80 -14.44 1.05 -1.11
C LYS A 80 -14.30 -0.44 -0.79
N GLY A 81 -15.33 -1.23 -1.12
CA GLY A 81 -15.32 -2.68 -0.88
C GLY A 81 -14.26 -3.40 -1.71
N MET A 82 -14.02 -2.93 -2.93
CA MET A 82 -12.99 -3.49 -3.80
C MET A 82 -11.58 -3.16 -3.32
N LEU A 83 -11.31 -1.90 -2.96
CA LEU A 83 -10.03 -1.49 -2.36
C LEU A 83 -9.74 -2.24 -1.05
N GLN A 84 -10.74 -2.54 -0.23
CA GLN A 84 -10.57 -3.37 0.96
C GLN A 84 -10.16 -4.82 0.63
N ARG A 85 -10.73 -5.42 -0.44
CA ARG A 85 -10.33 -6.76 -0.89
C ARG A 85 -8.90 -6.76 -1.44
N ILE A 86 -8.58 -5.76 -2.25
CA ILE A 86 -7.23 -5.56 -2.81
C ILE A 86 -6.23 -5.36 -1.66
N GLY A 87 -6.53 -4.51 -0.67
CA GLY A 87 -5.67 -4.29 0.48
C GLY A 87 -5.41 -5.56 1.30
N ARG A 88 -6.40 -6.46 1.44
CA ARG A 88 -6.20 -7.79 2.06
C ARG A 88 -5.28 -8.69 1.25
N ALA A 89 -5.43 -8.70 -0.08
CA ALA A 89 -4.54 -9.45 -0.96
C ALA A 89 -3.11 -8.89 -0.93
N SER A 90 -2.95 -7.56 -1.02
CA SER A 90 -1.66 -6.87 -0.87
C SER A 90 -0.98 -7.20 0.46
N PHE A 91 -1.70 -7.11 1.58
CA PHE A 91 -1.16 -7.46 2.89
C PHE A 91 -0.68 -8.92 2.96
N ARG A 92 -1.44 -9.85 2.37
CA ARG A 92 -1.04 -11.25 2.32
C ARG A 92 0.26 -11.44 1.53
N TYR A 93 0.40 -10.80 0.37
CA TYR A 93 1.65 -10.84 -0.39
C TYR A 93 2.84 -10.32 0.42
N GLY A 94 2.70 -9.18 1.10
CA GLY A 94 3.78 -8.64 1.93
C GLY A 94 4.16 -9.55 3.10
N VAL A 95 3.18 -10.26 3.69
CA VAL A 95 3.44 -11.28 4.72
C VAL A 95 4.15 -12.51 4.15
N GLU A 96 3.75 -12.98 2.95
CA GLU A 96 4.36 -14.12 2.28
C GLU A 96 5.81 -13.84 1.84
N GLU A 97 6.11 -12.63 1.35
CA GLU A 97 7.49 -12.21 1.04
C GLU A 97 8.39 -12.16 2.28
N GLN A 98 7.80 -12.01 3.47
CA GLN A 98 8.49 -12.06 4.76
C GLN A 98 8.35 -13.41 5.48
N ALA A 99 8.06 -14.51 4.77
CA ALA A 99 7.80 -15.81 5.37
C ALA A 99 8.86 -16.31 6.37
N ALA A 100 10.14 -15.99 6.18
CA ALA A 100 11.21 -16.35 7.14
C ALA A 100 11.10 -15.57 8.47
N LEU A 101 10.85 -14.25 8.41
CA LEU A 101 10.58 -13.39 9.57
C LEU A 101 9.28 -13.79 10.28
N MET A 102 8.24 -14.08 9.49
CA MET A 102 6.94 -14.53 9.99
C MET A 102 6.95 -15.96 10.51
N GLY A 103 7.89 -16.82 10.09
CA GLY A 103 8.04 -18.18 10.60
C GLY A 103 8.49 -18.19 12.06
N VAL A 104 9.47 -17.36 12.41
CA VAL A 104 9.98 -17.23 13.79
C VAL A 104 9.00 -16.45 14.67
N ALA A 105 8.40 -15.37 14.14
CA ALA A 105 7.41 -14.59 14.88
C ALA A 105 6.03 -15.27 14.97
N GLY A 106 5.69 -16.16 14.03
CA GLY A 106 4.33 -16.67 13.82
C GLY A 106 3.74 -17.46 14.98
N VAL A 107 4.57 -18.21 15.71
CA VAL A 107 4.14 -18.94 16.92
C VAL A 107 3.84 -17.95 18.05
N ALA A 108 4.74 -16.98 18.29
CA ALA A 108 4.55 -15.94 19.29
C ALA A 108 3.33 -15.06 18.99
N LEU A 109 3.13 -14.72 17.72
CA LEU A 109 1.95 -13.97 17.26
C LEU A 109 0.66 -14.73 17.56
N LYS A 110 0.60 -16.05 17.33
CA LYS A 110 -0.61 -16.85 17.56
C LYS A 110 -1.08 -16.86 19.02
N VAL A 111 -0.15 -16.83 19.97
CA VAL A 111 -0.48 -16.84 21.41
C VAL A 111 -0.67 -15.44 22.00
N MET A 112 -0.24 -14.40 21.28
CA MET A 112 -0.38 -13.01 21.71
C MET A 112 -1.86 -12.59 21.74
N PRO A 113 -2.32 -11.84 22.78
CA PRO A 113 -3.66 -11.26 22.80
C PRO A 113 -3.92 -10.42 21.55
N GLN A 114 -5.17 -10.44 21.05
CA GLN A 114 -5.52 -9.82 19.77
C GLN A 114 -5.05 -8.36 19.66
N ARG A 115 -5.31 -7.56 20.70
CA ARG A 115 -4.95 -6.14 20.73
C ARG A 115 -3.44 -5.92 20.64
N THR A 116 -2.65 -6.66 21.44
CA THR A 116 -1.18 -6.62 21.39
C THR A 116 -0.66 -7.07 20.02
N ARG A 117 -1.28 -8.08 19.42
CA ARG A 117 -0.91 -8.59 18.09
C ARG A 117 -1.12 -7.55 17.00
N ILE A 118 -2.26 -6.85 17.03
CA ILE A 118 -2.54 -5.76 16.09
C ILE A 118 -1.50 -4.65 16.25
N LYS A 119 -1.24 -4.21 17.48
CA LYS A 119 -0.21 -3.19 17.75
C LYS A 119 1.15 -3.59 17.19
N PHE A 120 1.60 -4.82 17.49
CA PHE A 120 2.86 -5.34 16.99
C PHE A 120 2.93 -5.30 15.47
N ILE A 121 1.91 -5.82 14.77
CA ILE A 121 1.88 -5.84 13.31
C ILE A 121 1.92 -4.42 12.74
N LEU A 122 1.11 -3.50 13.27
CA LEU A 122 1.09 -2.11 12.81
C LEU A 122 2.44 -1.41 13.03
N THR A 123 3.06 -1.59 14.19
CA THR A 123 4.38 -1.01 14.49
C THR A 123 5.47 -1.60 13.59
N GLN A 124 5.47 -2.91 13.35
CA GLN A 124 6.44 -3.54 12.46
C GLN A 124 6.24 -3.11 11.00
N MET A 125 4.99 -2.97 10.56
CA MET A 125 4.68 -2.47 9.23
C MET A 125 5.13 -1.02 9.04
N ALA A 126 4.83 -0.14 10.01
CA ALA A 126 5.30 1.25 9.99
C ALA A 126 6.83 1.31 9.93
N LYS A 127 7.51 0.52 10.77
CA LYS A 127 8.98 0.44 10.77
C LYS A 127 9.53 -0.03 9.42
N ALA A 128 9.01 -1.12 8.88
CA ALA A 128 9.48 -1.68 7.61
C ALA A 128 9.34 -0.68 6.45
N LEU A 129 8.25 0.10 6.42
CA LEU A 129 8.06 1.13 5.41
C LEU A 129 9.03 2.32 5.58
N MET A 130 9.25 2.77 6.82
CA MET A 130 10.23 3.83 7.13
C MET A 130 11.69 3.40 6.93
N ASP A 131 12.00 2.11 7.08
CA ASP A 131 13.34 1.57 6.84
C ASP A 131 13.67 1.51 5.33
N VAL A 132 12.65 1.49 4.45
CA VAL A 132 12.81 1.46 2.98
C VAL A 132 12.95 2.86 2.38
N ASP A 133 12.20 3.83 2.90
CA ASP A 133 12.22 5.22 2.45
C ASP A 133 12.33 6.16 3.65
N GLU A 134 13.46 6.87 3.74
CA GLU A 134 13.77 7.79 4.85
C GLU A 134 12.80 8.98 4.97
N GLU A 135 12.05 9.27 3.90
CA GLU A 135 11.06 10.33 3.89
C GLU A 135 9.71 9.88 4.43
N THR A 136 9.48 8.56 4.40
CA THR A 136 8.28 7.95 4.94
C THR A 136 8.21 8.23 6.43
N HIS A 137 7.10 8.79 6.88
CA HIS A 137 6.83 9.13 8.28
C HIS A 137 5.48 8.57 8.69
N ILE A 138 5.51 7.51 9.50
CA ILE A 138 4.32 6.80 9.95
C ILE A 138 4.30 6.74 11.48
N GLU A 139 3.20 7.16 12.06
CA GLU A 139 2.95 7.05 13.49
C GLU A 139 1.87 6.01 13.80
N VAL A 140 2.13 5.18 14.81
CA VAL A 140 1.17 4.20 15.33
C VAL A 140 0.83 4.57 16.77
N GLN A 141 -0.43 4.95 17.00
CA GLN A 141 -0.92 5.34 18.32
C GLN A 141 -2.00 4.37 18.78
N GLU A 142 -1.94 3.97 20.04
CA GLU A 142 -2.98 3.17 20.68
C GLU A 142 -3.95 4.08 21.42
N THR A 143 -5.25 3.93 21.15
CA THR A 143 -6.34 4.71 21.74
C THR A 143 -7.28 3.78 22.51
N PRO A 144 -8.12 4.25 23.44
CA PRO A 144 -9.09 3.38 24.10
C PRO A 144 -9.96 2.58 23.11
N GLU A 145 -10.36 3.20 22.00
CA GLU A 145 -11.25 2.65 20.98
C GLU A 145 -10.54 1.75 19.96
N GLY A 146 -9.21 1.84 19.84
CA GLY A 146 -8.46 1.03 18.87
C GLY A 146 -7.06 1.54 18.59
N PHE A 147 -6.71 1.64 17.30
CA PHE A 147 -5.40 2.06 16.83
C PHE A 147 -5.52 3.12 15.75
N VAL A 148 -4.63 4.10 15.79
CA VAL A 148 -4.42 5.08 14.71
C VAL A 148 -3.12 4.72 14.02
N PHE A 149 -3.19 4.51 12.70
CA PHE A 149 -2.03 4.36 11.82
C PHE A 149 -2.03 5.57 10.88
N ALA A 150 -1.16 6.53 11.14
CA ALA A 150 -1.12 7.80 10.43
C ALA A 150 0.15 7.88 9.57
N ASP A 151 -0.02 7.88 8.26
CA ASP A 151 1.04 8.06 7.27
C ASP A 151 1.05 9.52 6.77
N PHE A 152 2.06 10.28 7.17
CA PHE A 152 2.21 11.70 6.82
C PHE A 152 2.92 11.92 5.47
N SER A 153 3.31 10.82 4.84
CA SER A 153 4.02 10.68 3.56
C SER A 153 3.21 9.82 2.59
N CYS A 154 1.88 9.88 2.71
CA CYS A 154 0.97 8.99 2.00
C CYS A 154 1.07 9.15 0.47
N ALA A 155 1.77 8.22 -0.19
CA ALA A 155 1.84 8.15 -1.66
C ALA A 155 0.45 7.99 -2.30
N LEU A 156 -0.48 7.28 -1.63
CA LEU A 156 -1.87 7.11 -2.07
C LEU A 156 -2.68 8.42 -2.10
N CYS A 157 -2.28 9.41 -1.31
CA CYS A 157 -3.00 10.65 -1.10
C CYS A 157 -2.56 11.74 -2.10
N TYR A 158 -1.49 11.46 -2.82
CA TYR A 158 -0.90 12.37 -3.78
C TYR A 158 -1.91 12.80 -4.84
N GLY A 159 -2.04 14.12 -5.05
CA GLY A 159 -2.92 14.71 -6.09
C GLY A 159 -4.42 14.46 -5.88
N ARG A 160 -4.82 13.78 -4.80
CA ARG A 160 -6.22 13.42 -4.54
C ARG A 160 -6.84 14.36 -3.53
N GLN A 161 -8.12 14.62 -3.74
CA GLN A 161 -8.97 15.33 -2.80
C GLN A 161 -10.12 14.41 -2.41
N ALA A 162 -10.53 14.49 -1.15
CA ALA A 162 -11.68 13.77 -0.63
C ALA A 162 -12.57 14.76 0.13
N GLU A 163 -13.89 14.68 -0.08
CA GLU A 163 -14.85 15.51 0.64
C GLU A 163 -15.04 15.02 2.09
N HIS A 164 -14.70 13.75 2.36
CA HIS A 164 -14.83 13.10 3.66
C HIS A 164 -13.64 12.17 3.95
N PRO A 165 -13.29 11.93 5.23
CA PRO A 165 -12.27 10.95 5.65
C PRO A 165 -12.56 9.50 5.26
#